data_AF-A0A3M0YH21-F1
#
_entry.id   AF-A0A3M0YH21-F1
#
_cell.length_a   1.000
_cell.length_b   1.000
_cell.length_c   1.000
_cell.angle_alpha   90.00
_cell.angle_beta   90.00
_cell.angle_gamma   90.00
#
_symmetry.space_group_name_H-M   'P 1'
#
loop_
_entity.id
_entity.type
_entity.pdbx_description
1 polymer ?
#
loop_
_entity_poly.entity_id
_entity_poly.type
_entity_poly.pdbx_seq_one_letter_code
_entity_poly.pdbx_strand_id
1 'polypeptide(L)'
;RADTLFIVPAVVVPWYARHHPAYAPPPPFRPDCEADLPADAAVSILYPTPGLRVRLPVDVDGTPQEMVCRASSARLNDVLYWMLDDQFLGTTTEWHQMAIRPERGPHLLTVLDPSGAEAKVHFEVE
;
A
#
# COMPACT_ATOMS: atom_id res chain seq x y z
N ARG A 1 27.93 -13.95 -15.75
CA ARG A 1 28.02 -12.48 -15.87
C ARG A 1 26.98 -11.92 -14.90
N ALA A 2 27.38 -11.10 -13.93
CA ALA A 2 26.44 -10.47 -13.01
C ALA A 2 26.04 -9.12 -13.60
N ASP A 3 24.77 -8.97 -13.96
CA ASP A 3 24.24 -7.72 -14.47
C ASP A 3 23.77 -6.86 -13.29
N THR A 4 24.27 -5.62 -13.19
CA THR A 4 23.87 -4.67 -12.14
C THR A 4 22.54 -4.04 -12.52
N LEU A 5 21.49 -4.34 -11.75
CA LEU A 5 20.16 -3.77 -11.94
C LEU A 5 19.94 -2.61 -10.96
N PHE A 6 19.36 -1.54 -11.47
CA PHE A 6 18.90 -0.42 -10.65
C PHE A 6 17.46 -0.68 -10.21
N ILE A 7 17.22 -0.78 -8.90
CA ILE A 7 15.91 -1.09 -8.33
C ILE A 7 15.25 0.20 -7.82
N VAL A 8 14.05 0.47 -8.32
CA VAL A 8 13.19 1.58 -7.88
C VAL A 8 12.07 1.02 -7.01
N PRO A 9 11.67 1.68 -5.90
CA PRO A 9 10.51 1.26 -5.11
C PRO A 9 9.25 1.15 -5.98
N ALA A 10 8.45 0.10 -5.78
CA ALA A 10 7.31 -0.25 -6.64
C ALA A 10 6.36 0.94 -6.90
N VAL A 11 6.08 1.76 -5.88
CA VAL A 11 5.23 2.96 -6.00
C VAL A 11 5.75 3.99 -7.00
N VAL A 12 7.07 4.09 -7.17
CA VAL A 12 7.71 5.09 -8.02
C VAL A 12 7.92 4.55 -9.44
N VAL A 13 7.87 3.23 -9.65
CA VAL A 13 8.14 2.58 -10.94
C VAL A 13 7.31 3.17 -12.10
N PRO A 14 5.98 3.37 -12.01
CA PRO A 14 5.20 3.89 -13.13
C PRO A 14 5.62 5.30 -13.56
N TRP A 15 5.93 6.15 -12.57
CA TRP A 15 6.42 7.50 -12.84
C TRP A 15 7.86 7.47 -13.38
N TYR A 16 8.74 6.67 -12.78
CA TYR A 16 10.15 6.61 -13.13
C TYR A 16 10.39 6.04 -14.52
N ALA A 17 9.74 4.93 -14.87
CA ALA A 17 9.84 4.29 -16.17
C ALA A 17 9.39 5.21 -17.31
N ARG A 18 8.39 6.08 -17.06
CA ARG A 18 7.91 7.07 -18.04
C ARG A 18 8.95 8.15 -18.34
N HIS A 19 9.78 8.53 -17.37
CA HIS A 19 10.76 9.61 -17.53
C HIS A 19 12.18 9.11 -17.83
N HIS A 20 12.43 7.80 -17.76
CA HIS A 20 13.74 7.20 -18.00
C HIS A 20 13.62 6.04 -19.01
N PRO A 21 13.72 6.30 -20.33
CA PRO A 21 13.55 5.28 -21.37
C PRO A 21 14.55 4.12 -21.32
N ALA A 22 15.71 4.34 -20.69
CA ALA A 22 16.74 3.31 -20.50
C ALA A 22 16.51 2.44 -19.25
N TYR A 23 15.51 2.76 -18.42
CA TYR A 23 15.17 1.96 -17.24
C TYR A 23 14.52 0.64 -17.67
N ALA A 24 15.13 -0.47 -17.27
CA ALA A 24 14.57 -1.80 -17.40
C ALA A 24 14.14 -2.28 -15.99
N PRO A 25 12.85 -2.61 -15.77
CA PRO A 25 12.45 -3.22 -14.52
C PRO A 25 13.13 -4.59 -14.36
N PRO A 26 13.31 -5.06 -13.10
CA PRO A 26 13.83 -6.40 -12.87
C PRO A 26 12.95 -7.43 -13.60
N PRO A 27 13.54 -8.52 -14.11
CA PRO A 27 12.76 -9.59 -14.72
C PRO A 27 11.72 -10.10 -13.71
N PRO A 28 10.55 -10.54 -14.18
CA PRO A 28 9.59 -11.17 -13.29
C PRO A 28 10.25 -12.35 -12.57
N PHE A 29 9.78 -12.64 -11.36
CA PHE A 29 10.19 -13.84 -10.66
C PHE A 29 9.90 -15.06 -11.54
N ARG A 30 10.75 -16.09 -11.42
CA ARG A 30 10.46 -17.34 -12.10
C ARG A 30 9.14 -17.91 -11.56
N PRO A 31 8.32 -18.57 -12.37
CA PRO A 31 7.02 -19.08 -11.95
C PRO A 31 7.12 -20.10 -10.79
N ASP A 32 8.25 -20.80 -10.66
CA ASP A 32 8.55 -21.68 -9.54
C ASP A 32 8.97 -20.94 -8.25
N CYS A 33 9.22 -19.62 -8.31
CA CYS A 33 9.52 -18.78 -7.15
C CYS A 33 8.29 -18.03 -6.61
N GLU A 34 7.15 -18.00 -7.31
CA GLU A 34 5.95 -17.30 -6.83
C GLU A 34 5.41 -17.91 -5.52
N ALA A 35 5.64 -19.20 -5.29
CA ALA A 35 5.31 -19.89 -4.05
C ALA A 35 6.24 -19.55 -2.87
N ASP A 36 7.45 -19.05 -3.16
CA ASP A 36 8.50 -18.75 -2.18
C ASP A 36 8.67 -17.24 -1.92
N LEU A 37 7.85 -16.39 -2.57
CA LEU A 37 7.80 -14.97 -2.21
C LEU A 37 7.30 -14.87 -0.76
N PRO A 38 8.06 -14.21 0.15
CA PRO A 38 7.55 -13.94 1.48
C PRO A 38 6.22 -13.19 1.33
N ALA A 39 5.17 -13.63 2.04
CA ALA A 39 3.87 -12.94 2.05
C ALA A 39 4.07 -11.43 2.30
N ASP A 40 5.01 -11.09 3.16
CA ASP A 40 5.41 -9.74 3.55
C ASP A 40 5.93 -8.86 2.38
N ALA A 41 6.35 -9.47 1.26
CA ALA A 41 6.88 -8.76 0.09
C ALA A 41 5.83 -8.48 -1.01
N ALA A 42 4.63 -9.06 -0.90
CA ALA A 42 3.59 -8.92 -1.92
C ALA A 42 2.73 -7.66 -1.74
N VAL A 43 2.50 -7.22 -0.50
CA VAL A 43 1.68 -6.04 -0.17
C VAL A 43 2.48 -5.10 0.74
N SER A 44 2.38 -3.80 0.52
CA SER A 44 3.01 -2.80 1.38
C SER A 44 2.12 -1.59 1.58
N ILE A 45 2.01 -1.13 2.82
CA ILE A 45 1.31 0.11 3.16
C ILE A 45 2.30 1.27 3.05
N LEU A 46 1.97 2.25 2.21
CA LEU A 46 2.76 3.45 1.95
C LEU A 46 2.33 4.60 2.84
N TYR A 47 1.04 4.66 3.18
CA TYR A 47 0.48 5.62 4.13
C TYR A 47 -0.76 5.00 4.79
N PRO A 48 -0.92 5.09 6.12
CA PRO A 48 -0.02 5.75 7.06
C PRO A 48 1.30 4.99 7.28
N THR A 49 2.33 5.69 7.76
CA THR A 49 3.61 5.06 8.15
C THR A 49 3.53 4.51 9.57
N PRO A 50 4.33 3.49 9.95
CA PRO A 50 4.34 2.95 11.31
C PRO A 50 4.54 4.02 12.37
N GLY A 51 3.63 4.09 13.35
CA GLY A 51 3.68 5.05 14.46
C GLY A 51 3.30 6.48 14.08
N LEU A 52 2.68 6.70 12.90
CA LEU A 52 2.15 8.00 12.52
C LEU A 52 1.15 8.50 13.57
N ARG A 53 1.34 9.73 14.03
CA ARG A 53 0.34 10.50 14.78
C ARG A 53 -0.13 11.66 13.93
N VAL A 54 -1.42 11.73 13.65
CA VAL A 54 -1.98 12.71 12.71
C VAL A 54 -3.19 13.42 13.33
N ARG A 55 -3.28 14.74 13.13
CA ARG A 55 -4.50 15.51 13.40
C ARG A 55 -5.24 15.72 12.09
N LEU A 56 -6.45 15.17 11.99
CA LEU A 56 -7.30 15.40 10.83
C LEU A 56 -8.04 16.74 11.02
N PRO A 57 -7.94 17.69 10.06
CA PRO A 57 -8.69 18.92 10.15
C PRO A 57 -10.19 18.63 10.15
N VAL A 58 -10.96 19.42 10.88
CA VAL A 58 -12.42 19.43 10.78
C VAL A 58 -12.82 20.53 9.81
N ASP A 59 -13.83 20.26 8.99
CA ASP A 59 -14.42 21.28 8.14
C ASP A 59 -15.21 22.30 8.99
N VAL A 60 -15.58 23.43 8.38
CA VAL A 60 -16.33 24.51 9.03
C VAL A 60 -17.66 24.02 9.61
N ASP A 61 -18.26 23.01 8.96
CA ASP A 61 -19.51 22.36 9.38
C ASP A 61 -19.30 21.25 10.43
N GLY A 62 -18.07 21.06 10.94
CA GLY A 62 -17.73 20.08 11.98
C GLY A 62 -17.49 18.65 11.47
N THR A 63 -17.50 18.42 10.16
CA THR A 63 -17.24 17.10 9.57
C THR A 63 -15.74 16.79 9.56
N PRO A 64 -15.29 15.64 10.10
CA PRO A 64 -13.88 15.23 10.00
C PRO A 64 -13.46 15.04 8.54
N GLN A 65 -12.30 15.59 8.17
CA GLN A 65 -11.69 15.35 6.87
C GLN A 65 -11.31 13.88 6.70
N GLU A 66 -11.34 13.42 5.45
CA GLU A 66 -10.90 12.08 5.10
C GLU A 66 -9.38 11.96 5.11
N MET A 67 -8.88 10.83 5.58
CA MET A 67 -7.50 10.43 5.43
C MET A 67 -7.38 9.47 4.24
N VAL A 68 -6.50 9.77 3.28
CA VAL A 68 -6.27 8.90 2.12
C VAL A 68 -5.13 7.92 2.41
N CYS A 69 -5.48 6.70 2.77
CA CYS A 69 -4.56 5.58 2.91
C CYS A 69 -4.06 5.12 1.53
N ARG A 70 -2.82 4.61 1.47
CA ARG A 70 -2.17 4.19 0.23
C ARG A 70 -1.39 2.90 0.44
N ALA A 71 -1.47 2.01 -0.52
CA ALA A 71 -0.74 0.75 -0.53
C ALA A 71 -0.16 0.48 -1.93
N SER A 72 0.70 -0.53 -2.02
CA SER A 72 1.20 -1.07 -3.28
C SER A 72 1.20 -2.60 -3.22
N SER A 73 0.84 -3.25 -4.32
CA SER A 73 1.07 -4.68 -4.54
C SER A 73 2.24 -4.88 -5.50
N ALA A 74 3.00 -5.97 -5.31
CA ALA A 74 4.02 -6.41 -6.27
C ALA A 74 3.39 -7.01 -7.55
N ARG A 75 2.11 -7.41 -7.50
CA ARG A 75 1.37 -8.01 -8.62
C ARG A 75 0.61 -6.93 -9.39
N LEU A 76 0.68 -7.01 -10.72
CA LEU A 76 -0.08 -6.12 -11.61
C LEU A 76 -1.56 -6.49 -11.56
N ASN A 77 -2.45 -5.49 -11.56
CA ASN A 77 -3.92 -5.63 -11.54
C ASN A 77 -4.46 -6.41 -10.33
N ASP A 78 -3.76 -6.36 -9.21
CA ASP A 78 -4.18 -7.04 -8.00
C ASP A 78 -5.39 -6.34 -7.36
N VAL A 79 -6.19 -7.12 -6.61
CA VAL A 79 -7.29 -6.60 -5.81
C VAL A 79 -6.82 -6.56 -4.36
N LEU A 80 -6.75 -5.36 -3.78
CA LEU A 80 -6.44 -5.22 -2.36
C LEU A 80 -7.70 -5.02 -1.54
N TYR A 81 -7.79 -5.73 -0.42
CA TYR A 81 -8.85 -5.60 0.58
C TYR A 81 -8.34 -4.75 1.74
N TRP A 82 -9.15 -3.78 2.15
CA TRP A 82 -8.81 -2.82 3.18
C TRP A 82 -9.63 -3.09 4.43
N MET A 83 -8.97 -3.14 5.58
CA MET A 83 -9.61 -3.26 6.87
C MET A 83 -9.05 -2.24 7.85
N LEU A 84 -9.92 -1.68 8.69
CA LEU A 84 -9.58 -0.80 9.79
C LEU A 84 -10.18 -1.38 11.07
N ASP A 85 -9.34 -1.65 12.07
CA ASP A 85 -9.76 -2.22 13.36
C ASP A 85 -10.65 -3.47 13.20
N ASP A 86 -10.18 -4.41 12.39
CA ASP A 86 -10.87 -5.65 12.03
C ASP A 86 -12.22 -5.47 11.29
N GLN A 87 -12.53 -4.25 10.84
CA GLN A 87 -13.70 -3.96 10.02
C GLN A 87 -13.32 -3.81 8.55
N PHE A 88 -14.03 -4.52 7.68
CA PHE A 88 -13.84 -4.41 6.23
C PHE A 88 -14.37 -3.07 5.71
N LEU A 89 -13.50 -2.34 5.00
CA LEU A 89 -13.83 -1.04 4.41
C LEU A 89 -14.19 -1.13 2.93
N GLY A 90 -13.57 -2.05 2.19
CA GLY A 90 -13.76 -2.17 0.74
C GLY A 90 -12.55 -2.76 0.02
N THR A 91 -12.60 -2.71 -1.31
CA THR A 91 -11.51 -3.15 -2.18
C THR A 91 -11.07 -2.07 -3.15
N THR A 92 -9.85 -2.20 -3.66
CA THR A 92 -9.30 -1.35 -4.73
C THR A 92 -8.63 -2.22 -5.78
N THR A 93 -8.69 -1.79 -7.04
CA THR A 93 -7.97 -2.42 -8.16
C THR A 93 -7.17 -1.34 -8.88
N GLU A 94 -5.95 -1.66 -9.34
CA GLU A 94 -5.02 -0.75 -10.05
C GLU A 94 -4.49 0.44 -9.23
N TRP A 95 -5.37 1.27 -8.68
CA TRP A 95 -5.02 2.43 -7.87
C TRP A 95 -5.39 2.19 -6.39
N HIS A 96 -4.41 1.73 -5.63
CA HIS A 96 -4.58 1.32 -4.23
C HIS A 96 -4.57 2.52 -3.28
N GLN A 97 -5.64 3.32 -3.34
CA GLN A 97 -5.94 4.39 -2.40
C GLN A 97 -7.34 4.25 -1.81
N MET A 98 -7.45 4.46 -0.51
CA MET A 98 -8.72 4.36 0.22
C MET A 98 -8.88 5.57 1.13
N ALA A 99 -9.93 6.35 0.91
CA ALA A 99 -10.31 7.43 1.81
C ALA A 99 -11.06 6.85 3.01
N ILE A 100 -10.61 7.18 4.22
CA ILE A 100 -11.21 6.72 5.48
C ILE A 100 -11.49 7.89 6.41
N ARG A 101 -12.47 7.74 7.30
CA ARG A 101 -12.79 8.69 8.38
C ARG A 101 -12.60 8.00 9.73
N PRO A 102 -11.36 7.73 10.15
CA PRO A 102 -11.10 7.14 11.45
C PRO A 102 -11.54 8.12 12.55
N GLU A 103 -12.02 7.57 13.66
CA GLU A 103 -12.28 8.36 14.85
C GLU A 103 -10.97 8.81 15.50
N ARG A 104 -11.07 9.58 16.59
CA ARG A 104 -9.89 9.96 17.37
C ARG A 104 -9.43 8.76 18.19
N GLY A 105 -8.15 8.41 18.12
CA GLY A 105 -7.57 7.32 18.90
C GLY A 105 -6.58 6.46 18.13
N PRO A 106 -6.12 5.35 18.73
CA PRO A 106 -5.25 4.38 18.08
C PRO A 106 -6.03 3.50 17.10
N HIS A 107 -5.42 3.20 15.96
CA HIS A 107 -6.01 2.41 14.89
C HIS A 107 -5.00 1.42 14.30
N LEU A 108 -5.52 0.30 13.78
CA LEU A 108 -4.78 -0.68 13.00
C LEU A 108 -5.34 -0.75 11.58
N LEU A 109 -4.55 -0.31 10.60
CA LEU A 109 -4.85 -0.54 9.20
C LEU A 109 -4.24 -1.86 8.75
N THR A 110 -5.06 -2.73 8.18
CA THR A 110 -4.65 -3.99 7.54
C THR A 110 -5.02 -3.95 6.06
N VAL A 111 -4.07 -4.31 5.20
CA VAL A 111 -4.29 -4.45 3.76
C VAL A 111 -3.83 -5.84 3.35
N LEU A 112 -4.68 -6.58 2.65
CA LEU A 112 -4.36 -7.93 2.19
C LEU A 112 -4.69 -8.12 0.70
N ASP A 113 -4.03 -9.09 0.08
CA ASP A 113 -4.30 -9.54 -1.28
C ASP A 113 -5.15 -10.84 -1.30
N PRO A 114 -5.60 -11.32 -2.48
CA PRO A 114 -6.43 -12.51 -2.59
C PRO A 114 -5.69 -13.81 -2.23
N SER A 115 -4.37 -13.80 -2.18
CA SER A 115 -3.54 -14.94 -1.76
C SER A 115 -3.35 -15.01 -0.24
N GLY A 116 -3.83 -14.01 0.50
CA GLY A 116 -3.70 -13.91 1.94
C GLY A 116 -2.42 -13.24 2.42
N ALA A 117 -1.62 -12.65 1.52
CA ALA A 117 -0.51 -11.80 1.92
C ALA A 117 -1.05 -10.51 2.54
N GLU A 118 -0.53 -10.12 3.70
CA GLU A 118 -1.02 -8.96 4.44
C GLU A 118 0.11 -8.00 4.84
N ALA A 119 -0.23 -6.72 4.92
CA ALA A 119 0.56 -5.68 5.56
C ALA A 119 -0.29 -5.00 6.62
N LYS A 120 0.33 -4.66 7.76
CA LYS A 120 -0.33 -4.06 8.92
C LYS A 120 0.44 -2.84 9.41
N VAL A 121 -0.27 -1.78 9.77
CA VAL A 121 0.34 -0.58 10.35
C VAL A 121 -0.52 0.00 11.46
N HIS A 122 0.13 0.31 12.58
CA HIS A 122 -0.48 1.07 13.67
C HIS A 122 -0.27 2.57 13.44
N PHE A 123 -1.33 3.35 13.63
CA PHE A 123 -1.31 4.81 13.60
C PHE A 123 -2.29 5.36 14.64
N GLU A 124 -2.18 6.65 14.95
CA GLU A 124 -3.00 7.32 15.95
C GLU A 124 -3.54 8.65 15.39
N VAL A 125 -4.83 8.88 15.59
CA VAL A 125 -5.51 10.14 15.26
C VAL A 125 -5.65 10.96 16.53
N GLU A 126 -5.03 12.16 16.55
CA GLU A 126 -4.96 13.06 17.70
C GLU A 126 -6.07 14.09 17.80
#